data_AF-A0A6J4LJC9-F1
#
_entry.id   AF-A0A6J4LJC9-F1
#
_cell.length_a   1.000
_cell.length_b   1.000
_cell.length_c   1.000
_cell.angle_alpha   90.00
_cell.angle_beta   90.00
_cell.angle_gamma   90.00
#
_symmetry.space_group_name_H-M   'P 1'
#
loop_
_entity.id
_entity.type
_entity.pdbx_description
1 polymer ?
#
loop_
_entity_poly.entity_id
_entity_poly.type
_entity_poly.pdbx_seq_one_letter_code
_entity_poly.pdbx_strand_id
1 'polypeptide(L)'
;MVGTTFLPALRIPPQAMQPPTTMAINAKLEKKLAKPYPPSSRTDEVFLGNDITVISNERGEAIHLFIGKRNEDGSIRGEHYARRIQREPGSDRIVKSHWDNKGKVTRASS
;
A
#
# COMPACT_ATOMS: atom_id res chain seq x y z
N MET A 1 -32.30 34.27 1.16
CA MET A 1 -31.39 33.86 0.07
C MET A 1 -30.76 32.53 0.46
N VAL A 2 -30.76 31.61 -0.49
CA VAL A 2 -30.29 30.23 -0.46
C VAL A 2 -28.76 30.13 -0.32
N GLY A 3 -28.31 29.04 0.31
CA GLY A 3 -27.24 28.24 -0.29
C GLY A 3 -25.91 28.14 0.46
N THR A 4 -25.62 26.89 0.83
CA THR A 4 -24.29 26.27 0.77
C THR A 4 -23.43 26.36 2.03
N THR A 5 -23.72 25.40 2.91
CA THR A 5 -22.76 24.58 3.67
C THR A 5 -21.41 24.47 2.96
N PHE A 6 -20.40 25.19 3.44
CA PHE A 6 -19.00 24.86 3.20
C PHE A 6 -18.51 24.01 4.37
N LEU A 7 -18.61 22.69 4.19
CA LEU A 7 -17.80 21.75 4.97
C LEU A 7 -16.33 22.12 4.72
N PRO A 8 -15.52 22.40 5.76
CA PRO A 8 -14.09 22.50 5.56
C PRO A 8 -13.62 21.13 5.09
N ALA A 9 -13.17 21.06 3.83
CA ALA A 9 -12.54 19.90 3.26
C ALA A 9 -11.50 19.38 4.26
N LEU A 10 -11.71 18.13 4.66
CA LEU A 10 -10.87 17.36 5.57
C LEU A 10 -9.41 17.55 5.14
N ARG A 11 -8.72 18.47 5.81
CA ARG A 11 -7.31 18.75 5.58
C ARG A 11 -6.57 17.55 6.16
N ILE A 12 -6.38 16.54 5.32
CA ILE A 12 -5.61 15.34 5.62
C ILE A 12 -4.26 15.83 6.18
N PRO A 13 -3.91 15.52 7.43
CA PRO A 13 -2.60 15.89 7.94
C PRO A 13 -1.54 15.26 7.04
N PRO A 14 -0.44 15.96 6.74
CA PRO A 14 0.70 15.32 6.09
C PRO A 14 1.21 14.29 7.10
N GLN A 15 0.84 13.03 6.89
CA GLN A 15 1.31 11.89 7.66
C GLN A 15 2.79 11.67 7.29
N ALA A 16 3.64 12.58 7.76
CA ALA A 16 5.08 12.41 7.87
C ALA A 16 5.34 11.51 9.08
N MET A 17 4.89 10.26 9.02
CA MET A 17 5.39 9.21 9.89
C MET A 17 6.21 8.28 9.00
N GLN A 18 7.49 8.60 8.88
CA GLN A 18 8.46 7.70 8.29
C GLN A 18 8.46 6.37 9.08
N PRO A 19 8.54 5.23 8.39
CA PRO A 19 8.24 3.93 8.96
C PRO A 19 9.30 3.49 9.98
N PRO A 20 8.94 2.65 10.97
CA PRO A 20 9.94 1.88 11.68
C PRO A 20 10.58 0.92 10.66
N THR A 21 11.86 1.15 10.40
CA THR A 21 12.75 0.33 9.57
C THR A 21 12.78 -1.11 10.06
N THR A 22 12.12 -2.04 9.36
CA THR A 22 12.38 -3.49 9.51
C THR A 22 12.01 -4.26 8.23
N MET A 23 12.98 -4.30 7.32
CA MET A 23 13.46 -5.43 6.49
C MET A 23 12.47 -6.52 6.04
N ALA A 24 11.74 -6.27 4.94
CA ALA A 24 11.24 -7.35 4.07
C ALA A 24 11.27 -6.98 2.58
N ILE A 25 11.24 -5.69 2.26
CA ILE A 25 11.28 -5.18 0.88
C ILE A 25 12.49 -4.26 0.68
N ASN A 26 12.94 -4.14 -0.57
CA ASN A 26 14.05 -3.26 -0.93
C ASN A 26 13.76 -1.79 -0.55
N ALA A 27 14.74 -1.08 0.01
CA ALA A 27 14.62 0.32 0.43
C ALA A 27 14.09 1.27 -0.68
N LYS A 28 14.40 0.99 -1.96
CA LYS A 28 13.89 1.78 -3.08
C LYS A 28 12.38 1.61 -3.29
N LEU A 29 11.89 0.39 -3.05
CA LEU A 29 10.47 0.08 -3.14
C LEU A 29 9.70 0.66 -1.96
N GLU A 30 10.28 0.58 -0.76
CA GLU A 30 9.71 1.21 0.44
C GLU A 30 9.54 2.72 0.25
N LYS A 31 10.56 3.42 -0.26
CA LYS A 31 10.44 4.85 -0.58
C LYS A 31 9.34 5.16 -1.59
N LYS A 32 9.05 4.23 -2.52
CA LYS A 32 7.95 4.38 -3.48
C LYS A 32 6.60 4.17 -2.79
N LEU A 33 6.51 3.16 -1.93
CA LEU A 33 5.30 2.83 -1.16
C LEU A 33 4.99 3.81 -0.03
N ALA A 34 5.99 4.58 0.41
CA ALA A 34 5.83 5.66 1.36
C ALA A 34 5.12 6.90 0.75
N LYS A 35 4.92 6.92 -0.57
CA LYS A 35 4.15 7.97 -1.23
C LYS A 35 2.65 7.76 -0.95
N PRO A 36 1.86 8.84 -0.85
CA PRO A 36 0.41 8.73 -0.74
C PRO A 36 -0.16 8.13 -2.04
N TYR A 37 -0.91 7.04 -1.90
CA TYR A 37 -1.66 6.44 -3.00
C TYR A 37 -3.13 6.88 -2.93
N PRO A 38 -3.86 6.89 -4.06
CA PRO A 38 -5.29 7.13 -4.04
C PRO A 38 -5.96 6.13 -3.08
N PRO A 39 -6.92 6.56 -2.24
CA PRO A 39 -7.57 5.68 -1.27
C PRO A 39 -8.40 4.60 -1.99
N SER A 40 -8.46 3.41 -1.42
CA SER A 40 -9.19 2.23 -1.94
C SER A 40 -8.95 1.97 -3.42
N SER A 41 -7.71 2.15 -3.86
CA SER A 41 -7.35 2.08 -5.27
C SER A 41 -6.23 1.07 -5.49
N ARG A 42 -6.26 0.47 -6.67
CA ARG A 42 -5.20 -0.40 -7.17
C ARG A 42 -4.35 0.42 -8.12
N THR A 43 -3.05 0.44 -7.89
CA THR A 43 -2.05 1.10 -8.74
C THR A 43 -1.17 0.04 -9.37
N ASP A 44 -1.22 -0.08 -10.69
CA ASP A 44 -0.37 -0.96 -11.48
C ASP A 44 0.83 -0.17 -12.01
N GLU A 45 2.04 -0.64 -11.76
CA GLU A 45 3.25 0.00 -12.28
C GLU A 45 4.31 -1.05 -12.61
N VAL A 46 5.31 -0.69 -13.40
CA VAL A 46 6.50 -1.54 -13.61
C VAL A 46 7.62 -1.04 -12.71
N PHE A 47 8.23 -1.93 -11.92
CA PHE A 47 9.35 -1.63 -11.06
C PHE A 47 10.49 -2.63 -11.26
N LEU A 48 11.68 -2.11 -11.59
CA LEU A 48 12.88 -2.92 -11.88
C LEU A 48 12.62 -4.01 -12.95
N GLY A 49 11.78 -3.72 -13.93
CA GLY A 49 11.43 -4.67 -15.00
C GLY A 49 10.38 -5.73 -14.63
N ASN A 50 9.83 -5.68 -13.41
CA ASN A 50 8.71 -6.52 -12.99
C ASN A 50 7.42 -5.70 -12.91
N ASP A 51 6.29 -6.31 -13.23
CA ASP A 51 4.98 -5.73 -12.95
C ASP A 51 4.72 -5.75 -11.45
N ILE A 52 4.45 -4.57 -10.90
CA ILE A 52 4.02 -4.40 -9.53
C ILE A 52 2.56 -3.95 -9.47
N THR A 53 1.87 -4.38 -8.44
CA THR A 53 0.52 -3.93 -8.15
C THR A 53 0.46 -3.55 -6.68
N VAL A 54 0.16 -2.28 -6.42
CA VAL A 54 -0.01 -1.73 -5.08
C VAL A 54 -1.50 -1.57 -4.84
N ILE A 55 -1.99 -2.12 -3.73
CA ILE A 55 -3.37 -1.92 -3.28
C ILE A 55 -3.31 -1.08 -2.01
N SER A 56 -4.01 0.05 -2.04
CA SER A 56 -4.18 0.93 -0.89
C SER A 56 -5.49 0.67 -0.17
N ASN A 57 -5.54 1.01 1.12
CA ASN A 57 -6.78 1.04 1.90
C ASN A 57 -7.50 2.39 1.75
N GLU A 58 -8.63 2.55 2.44
CA GLU A 58 -9.43 3.79 2.47
C GLU A 58 -8.66 5.01 3.00
N ARG A 59 -7.55 4.79 3.72
CA ARG A 59 -6.65 5.85 4.22
C ARG A 59 -5.54 6.21 3.24
N GLY A 60 -5.47 5.56 2.07
CA GLY A 60 -4.41 5.76 1.08
C GLY A 60 -3.08 5.08 1.45
N GLU A 61 -3.10 4.19 2.45
CA GLU A 61 -1.93 3.42 2.87
C GLU A 61 -1.80 2.16 2.01
N ALA A 62 -0.64 1.94 1.40
CA ALA A 62 -0.35 0.69 0.70
C ALA A 62 -0.38 -0.49 1.69
N ILE A 63 -1.34 -1.40 1.51
CA ILE A 63 -1.57 -2.58 2.35
C ILE A 63 -1.14 -3.88 1.66
N HIS A 64 -1.23 -3.95 0.33
CA HIS A 64 -0.75 -5.09 -0.43
C HIS A 64 0.12 -4.64 -1.57
N LEU A 65 1.13 -5.43 -1.84
CA LEU A 65 2.09 -5.24 -2.89
C LEU A 65 2.32 -6.59 -3.55
N PHE A 66 2.09 -6.66 -4.84
CA PHE A 66 2.41 -7.83 -5.66
C PHE A 66 3.53 -7.42 -6.59
N ILE A 67 4.56 -8.25 -6.72
CA ILE A 67 5.69 -8.05 -7.63
C ILE A 67 5.87 -9.31 -8.44
N GLY A 68 5.89 -9.21 -9.76
CA GLY A 68 6.17 -10.37 -10.60
C GLY A 68 5.88 -10.12 -12.06
N LYS A 69 5.48 -11.18 -12.75
CA LYS A 69 4.96 -11.07 -14.11
C LYS A 69 3.45 -11.16 -14.09
N ARG A 70 2.79 -10.21 -14.75
CA ARG A 70 1.36 -10.31 -15.01
C ARG A 70 1.14 -11.40 -16.06
N ASN A 71 0.28 -12.36 -15.75
CA ASN A 71 -0.15 -13.38 -16.71
C ASN A 71 -1.29 -12.82 -17.57
N GLU A 72 -1.59 -13.50 -18.68
CA GLU A 72 -2.70 -13.14 -19.58
C GLU A 72 -4.08 -13.16 -18.89
N ASP A 73 -4.22 -13.91 -17.79
CA ASP A 73 -5.39 -13.93 -16.89
C ASP A 73 -5.51 -12.67 -16.00
N GLY A 74 -4.48 -11.81 -15.97
CA GLY A 74 -4.43 -10.63 -15.11
C GLY A 74 -3.90 -10.89 -13.70
N SER A 75 -3.56 -12.14 -13.37
CA SER A 75 -2.96 -12.53 -12.10
C SER A 75 -1.43 -12.33 -12.10
N ILE A 76 -0.87 -11.83 -10.99
CA ILE A 76 0.58 -11.61 -10.82
C ILE A 76 1.23 -12.90 -10.32
N ARG A 77 2.14 -13.47 -11.11
CA ARG A 77 3.02 -14.56 -10.67
C ARG A 77 4.33 -13.97 -10.16
N GLY A 78 4.52 -14.05 -8.85
CA GLY A 78 5.74 -13.56 -8.22
C GLY A 78 5.58 -13.48 -6.72
N GLU A 79 6.13 -12.46 -6.08
CA GLU A 79 6.12 -12.29 -4.64
C GLU A 79 4.96 -11.39 -4.20
N HIS A 80 4.32 -11.78 -3.10
CA HIS A 80 3.29 -10.98 -2.44
C HIS A 80 3.78 -10.51 -1.09
N TYR A 81 3.62 -9.23 -0.87
CA TYR A 81 3.95 -8.56 0.36
C TYR A 81 2.69 -7.91 0.93
N ALA A 82 2.43 -8.14 2.22
CA ALA A 82 1.34 -7.52 2.94
C ALA A 82 1.91 -6.57 4.00
N ARG A 83 1.50 -5.30 3.99
CA ARG A 83 1.89 -4.36 5.03
C ARG A 83 1.02 -4.58 6.26
N ARG A 84 1.66 -4.86 7.39
CA ARG A 84 1.02 -4.94 8.70
C ARG A 84 1.30 -3.64 9.44
N ILE A 85 0.26 -2.85 9.66
CA ILE A 85 0.31 -1.59 10.40
C ILE A 85 -0.33 -1.83 11.75
N GLN A 86 0.47 -1.75 12.80
CA GLN A 86 0.05 -1.79 14.19
C GLN A 86 -0.14 -0.35 14.67
N ARG A 87 -1.38 -0.01 14.98
CA ARG A 87 -1.76 1.30 15.54
C ARG A 87 -1.95 1.19 17.05
N GLU A 88 -1.76 2.30 17.72
CA GLU A 88 -1.98 2.39 19.16
C GLU A 88 -3.48 2.29 19.46
N PRO A 89 -3.92 1.49 20.44
CA PRO A 89 -5.32 1.41 20.80
C PRO A 89 -5.82 2.77 21.28
N GLY A 90 -6.86 3.30 20.63
CA GLY A 90 -7.44 4.60 20.95
C GLY A 90 -6.76 5.81 20.29
N SER A 91 -5.79 5.59 19.39
CA SER A 91 -5.13 6.67 18.66
C SER A 91 -4.92 6.31 17.18
N ASP A 92 -4.87 7.32 16.32
CA ASP A 92 -4.59 7.16 14.87
C ASP A 92 -3.08 7.00 14.59
N ARG A 93 -2.26 6.97 15.65
CA ARG A 93 -0.81 6.88 15.57
C ARG A 93 -0.34 5.47 15.22
N ILE A 94 0.49 5.36 14.17
CA ILE A 94 1.16 4.11 13.79
C ILE A 94 2.32 3.88 14.76
N VAL A 95 2.26 2.76 15.49
CA VAL A 95 3.32 2.32 16.42
C VAL A 95 4.35 1.50 15.69
N LYS A 96 3.89 0.56 14.83
CA LYS A 96 4.77 -0.30 14.03
C LYS A 96 4.18 -0.50 12.66
N SER A 97 4.98 -0.43 11.60
CA SER A 97 4.58 -0.94 10.30
C SER A 97 5.70 -1.76 9.71
N HIS A 98 5.41 -3.01 9.33
CA HIS A 98 6.37 -3.86 8.62
C HIS A 98 5.69 -4.48 7.40
N TRP A 99 6.50 -4.81 6.40
CA TRP A 99 6.06 -5.62 5.27
C TRP A 99 6.30 -7.09 5.63
N ASP A 100 5.30 -7.92 5.39
CA ASP A 100 5.36 -9.37 5.56
C ASP A 100 5.39 -10.00 4.17
N ASN A 101 6.42 -10.79 3.88
CA ASN A 101 6.49 -11.54 2.63
C ASN A 101 5.59 -12.77 2.76
N LYS A 102 4.44 -12.75 2.07
CA LYS A 102 3.48 -13.85 2.03
C LYS A 102 3.95 -15.02 1.17
N GLY A 103 5.09 -14.88 0.51
CA GLY A 103 5.70 -15.87 -0.36
C GLY A 103 5.32 -15.66 -1.81
N LYS A 104 5.53 -16.71 -2.62
CA LYS A 104 5.17 -16.68 -4.03
C LYS A 104 3.68 -16.86 -4.21
N VAL A 105 3.03 -15.90 -4.86
CA VAL A 105 1.68 -16.07 -5.39
C VAL A 105 1.79 -16.81 -6.70
N THR A 106 1.70 -18.12 -6.61
CA THR A 106 1.26 -18.98 -7.70
C THR A 106 -0.18 -19.34 -7.39
N ARG A 107 -1.15 -18.80 -8.13
CA ARG A 107 -2.50 -19.38 -8.10
C ARG A 107 -2.35 -20.78 -8.67
N ALA A 108 -2.22 -21.79 -7.81
CA ALA A 108 -2.49 -23.16 -8.17
C ALA A 108 -3.99 -23.21 -8.42
N SER A 109 -4.41 -23.05 -9.68
CA SER A 109 -5.74 -23.52 -10.04
C SER A 109 -5.68 -25.03 -9.87
N SER A 110 -6.35 -25.53 -8.84
CA SER A 110 -6.78 -26.92 -8.80
C SER A 110 -7.73 -27.20 -9.97
#